data_AF-A0A1Q2YP88-F1
#
_entry.id   AF-A0A1Q2YP88-F1
#
_cell.length_a   1.000
_cell.length_b   1.000
_cell.length_c   1.000
_cell.angle_alpha   90.00
_cell.angle_beta   90.00
_cell.angle_gamma   90.00
#
_symmetry.space_group_name_H-M   'P 1'
#
loop_
_entity.id
_entity.type
_entity.pdbx_description
1 polymer ?
#
loop_
_entity_poly.entity_id
_entity_poly.type
_entity_poly.pdbx_seq_one_letter_code
_entity_poly.pdbx_strand_id
1 'polypeptide(L)'
;MSQEEAAQLDRILRPGHVLTAEDVRLLSQQLEPRWKVRARRYEQRDALIRQVRHQFFPGDLRQSAKQMEQALVQYLDGPGRWEKDLSALPDTSSPRHVALHAVLRALKGKTLGSEQLFNVFCNKRSPWKFK
;
A
#
# COMPACT_ATOMS: atom_id res chain seq x y z
N MET A 1 -10.38 -14.64 7.78
CA MET A 1 -10.46 -16.07 7.47
C MET A 1 -11.85 -16.36 6.98
N SER A 2 -11.97 -16.86 5.75
CA SER A 2 -13.23 -17.41 5.28
C SER A 2 -13.50 -18.76 5.96
N GLN A 3 -14.75 -19.24 5.94
CA GLN A 3 -15.10 -20.57 6.45
C GLN A 3 -14.38 -21.69 5.67
N GLU A 4 -14.10 -21.47 4.38
CA GLU A 4 -13.37 -22.40 3.52
C GLU A 4 -11.89 -22.52 3.94
N GLU A 5 -11.22 -21.42 4.28
CA GLU A 5 -9.83 -21.44 4.76
C GLU A 5 -9.70 -22.22 6.07
N ALA A 6 -10.68 -22.10 6.97
CA ALA A 6 -10.69 -22.81 8.25
C ALA A 6 -10.87 -24.32 8.07
N ALA A 7 -11.78 -24.74 7.18
CA ALA A 7 -11.99 -26.16 6.87
C ALA A 7 -10.77 -26.79 6.17
N GLN A 8 -10.07 -26.02 5.33
CA GLN A 8 -8.87 -26.47 4.64
C GLN A 8 -7.69 -26.66 5.61
N LEU A 9 -7.54 -25.80 6.62
CA LEU A 9 -6.55 -25.97 7.69
C LEU A 9 -6.85 -27.19 8.57
N ASP A 10 -8.11 -27.40 8.96
CA ASP A 10 -8.50 -28.57 9.76
C ASP A 10 -8.12 -29.87 9.04
N ARG A 11 -8.32 -29.92 7.71
CA ARG A 11 -7.91 -31.06 6.87
C ARG A 11 -6.39 -31.27 6.87
N ILE A 12 -5.61 -30.18 6.73
CA ILE A 12 -4.14 -30.22 6.67
C ILE A 12 -3.53 -30.72 7.98
N LEU A 13 -4.16 -30.42 9.12
CA LEU A 13 -3.66 -30.76 10.45
C LEU A 13 -3.97 -32.21 10.87
N ARG A 14 -4.70 -33.00 10.04
CA ARG A 14 -5.05 -34.38 10.37
C ARG A 14 -3.84 -35.32 10.27
N PRO A 15 -3.65 -36.23 11.23
CA PRO A 15 -2.61 -37.25 11.15
C PRO A 15 -2.72 -38.08 9.86
N GLY A 16 -1.61 -38.28 9.17
CA GLY A 16 -1.55 -39.05 7.93
C GLY A 16 -1.86 -38.26 6.65
N HIS A 17 -2.17 -36.97 6.73
CA HIS A 17 -2.32 -36.11 5.55
C HIS A 17 -0.96 -35.81 4.90
N VAL A 18 -0.83 -36.09 3.60
CA VAL A 18 0.35 -35.73 2.82
C VAL A 18 0.17 -34.32 2.27
N LEU A 19 1.08 -33.41 2.62
CA LEU A 19 1.02 -32.02 2.19
C LEU A 19 1.10 -31.91 0.66
N THR A 20 0.04 -31.37 0.06
CA THR A 20 0.02 -31.03 -1.36
C THR A 20 0.71 -29.67 -1.60
N ALA A 21 1.07 -29.37 -2.86
CA ALA A 21 1.64 -28.06 -3.21
C ALA A 21 0.71 -26.89 -2.85
N GLU A 22 -0.61 -27.12 -2.90
CA GLU A 22 -1.61 -26.13 -2.53
C GLU A 22 -1.70 -25.93 -1.00
N ASP A 23 -1.59 -27.02 -0.23
CA ASP A 23 -1.49 -26.95 1.24
C ASP A 23 -0.21 -26.22 1.68
N VAL A 24 0.93 -26.48 1.01
CA VAL A 24 2.19 -25.78 1.26
C VAL A 24 2.06 -24.29 0.93
N ARG A 25 1.38 -23.92 -0.16
CA ARG A 25 1.13 -22.52 -0.52
C ARG A 25 0.27 -21.81 0.53
N LEU A 26 -0.81 -22.45 0.98
CA LEU A 26 -1.70 -21.94 2.03
C LEU A 26 -0.95 -21.76 3.35
N LEU A 27 -0.25 -22.80 3.81
CA LEU A 27 0.56 -22.76 5.03
C LEU A 27 1.69 -21.74 4.93
N SER A 28 2.35 -21.63 3.78
CA SER A 28 3.43 -20.64 3.58
C SER A 28 2.92 -19.21 3.69
N GLN A 29 1.67 -18.94 3.28
CA GLN A 29 1.05 -17.62 3.44
C GLN A 29 0.67 -17.34 4.90
N GLN A 30 0.24 -18.37 5.66
CA GLN A 30 -0.13 -18.21 7.08
C GLN A 30 1.06 -18.20 8.04
N LEU A 31 2.11 -18.96 7.71
CA LEU A 31 3.36 -19.06 8.44
C LEU A 31 4.38 -18.01 7.97
N GLU A 32 4.02 -17.16 6.99
CA GLU A 32 4.92 -16.13 6.50
C GLU A 32 5.31 -15.19 7.66
N PRO A 33 6.62 -15.04 7.96
CA PRO A 33 7.04 -14.17 9.04
C PRO A 33 6.47 -12.76 8.86
N ARG A 34 5.94 -12.17 9.94
CA ARG A 34 5.33 -10.82 9.92
C ARG A 34 6.21 -9.77 9.26
N TRP A 35 7.54 -9.90 9.36
CA TRP A 35 8.50 -9.00 8.72
C TRP A 35 8.48 -9.09 7.19
N LYS A 36 8.28 -10.28 6.60
CA LYS A 36 8.15 -10.46 5.14
C LYS A 36 6.85 -9.85 4.62
N VAL A 37 5.74 -10.12 5.32
CA VAL A 37 4.44 -9.52 5.00
C VAL A 37 4.51 -7.99 5.05
N ARG A 38 5.19 -7.46 6.09
CA ARG A 38 5.43 -6.01 6.24
C ARG A 38 6.31 -5.46 5.12
N ALA A 39 7.38 -6.15 4.73
CA ALA A 39 8.25 -5.74 3.64
C ALA A 39 7.50 -5.67 2.31
N ARG A 40 6.71 -6.70 1.98
CA ARG A 40 5.88 -6.73 0.75
C ARG A 40 4.87 -5.58 0.73
N ARG A 41 4.20 -5.29 1.85
CA ARG A 41 3.29 -4.15 1.96
C ARG A 41 4.00 -2.82 1.68
N TYR A 42 5.21 -2.64 2.19
CA TYR A 42 5.98 -1.41 1.94
C TYR A 42 6.44 -1.30 0.50
N GLU A 43 6.86 -2.40 -0.10
CA GLU A 43 7.25 -2.45 -1.51
C GLU A 43 6.08 -2.12 -2.44
N GLN A 44 4.89 -2.69 -2.18
CA GLN A 44 3.66 -2.38 -2.92
C GLN A 44 3.28 -0.90 -2.82
N ARG A 45 3.35 -0.34 -1.60
CA ARG A 45 3.10 1.10 -1.40
C ARG A 45 4.11 1.95 -2.17
N ASP A 46 5.39 1.63 -2.08
CA ASP A 46 6.45 2.41 -2.71
C ASP A 46 6.35 2.33 -4.25
N ALA A 47 5.96 1.17 -4.78
CA ALA A 47 5.64 1.00 -6.20
C ALA A 47 4.46 1.87 -6.63
N LEU A 48 3.37 1.91 -5.87
CA LEU A 48 2.22 2.78 -6.13
C LEU A 48 2.64 4.26 -6.14
N ILE A 49 3.40 4.70 -5.14
CA ILE A 49 3.89 6.09 -5.06
C ILE A 49 4.72 6.45 -6.31
N ARG A 50 5.60 5.55 -6.76
CA ARG A 50 6.40 5.76 -7.98
C ARG A 50 5.52 5.82 -9.24
N GLN A 51 4.51 4.96 -9.34
CA GLN A 51 3.57 4.96 -10.46
C GLN A 51 2.80 6.29 -10.52
N VAL A 52 2.24 6.73 -9.40
CA VAL A 52 1.50 8.01 -9.31
C VAL A 52 2.41 9.19 -9.66
N ARG A 53 3.66 9.18 -9.16
CA ARG A 53 4.65 10.20 -9.55
C ARG A 53 4.88 10.21 -11.05
N HIS A 54 5.11 9.05 -11.66
CA HIS A 54 5.40 8.96 -13.09
C HIS A 54 4.24 9.50 -13.95
N GLN A 55 3.01 9.24 -13.53
CA GLN A 55 1.81 9.64 -14.28
C GLN A 55 1.41 11.10 -14.08
N PHE A 56 1.49 11.63 -12.85
CA PHE A 56 0.89 12.93 -12.51
C PHE A 56 1.89 14.01 -12.06
N PHE A 57 3.13 13.63 -11.80
CA PHE A 57 4.18 14.54 -11.33
C PHE A 57 5.49 14.31 -12.12
N PRO A 58 5.47 14.47 -13.46
CA PRO A 58 6.67 14.33 -14.28
C PRO A 58 7.69 15.44 -13.95
N GLY A 59 8.96 15.21 -14.26
CA GLY A 59 10.03 16.19 -14.08
C GLY A 59 11.14 15.75 -13.12
N ASP A 60 11.87 16.71 -12.55
CA ASP A 60 12.94 16.44 -11.59
C ASP A 60 12.41 15.76 -10.32
N LEU A 61 13.14 14.75 -9.81
CA LEU A 61 12.69 13.96 -8.66
C LEU A 61 12.43 14.79 -7.39
N ARG A 62 13.27 15.79 -7.09
CA ARG A 62 13.10 16.66 -5.92
C ARG A 62 11.90 17.58 -6.10
N GLN A 63 11.70 18.10 -7.31
CA GLN A 63 10.54 18.93 -7.60
C GLN A 63 9.24 18.13 -7.55
N SER A 64 9.21 16.94 -8.18
CA SER A 64 8.09 15.99 -8.11
C SER A 64 7.74 15.67 -6.65
N ALA A 65 8.74 15.49 -5.79
CA ALA A 65 8.51 15.13 -4.39
C ALA A 65 7.80 16.25 -3.62
N LYS A 66 8.24 17.50 -3.81
CA LYS A 66 7.60 18.69 -3.22
C LYS A 66 6.18 18.89 -3.74
N GLN A 67 5.99 18.76 -5.06
CA GLN A 67 4.66 18.92 -5.68
C GLN A 67 3.68 17.84 -5.20
N MET A 68 4.14 16.59 -5.08
CA MET A 68 3.33 15.49 -4.59
C MET A 68 3.01 15.62 -3.10
N GLU A 69 3.97 16.03 -2.27
CA GLU A 69 3.73 16.37 -0.85
C GLU A 69 2.66 17.45 -0.72
N GLN A 70 2.81 18.57 -1.43
CA GLN A 70 1.83 19.67 -1.40
C GLN A 70 0.44 19.20 -1.86
N ALA A 71 0.37 18.40 -2.92
CA ALA A 71 -0.91 17.87 -3.40
C ALA A 71 -1.57 16.92 -2.36
N LEU A 72 -0.79 16.10 -1.66
CA LEU A 72 -1.30 15.23 -0.59
C LEU A 72 -1.78 16.03 0.63
N VAL A 73 -1.06 17.10 1.00
CA VAL A 73 -1.47 17.99 2.10
C VAL A 73 -2.76 18.73 1.74
N GLN A 74 -2.80 19.36 0.57
CA GLN A 74 -4.00 20.06 0.08
C GLN A 74 -5.21 19.12 -0.03
N TYR A 75 -4.99 17.87 -0.42
CA TYR A 75 -6.03 16.84 -0.43
C TYR A 75 -6.63 16.61 0.95
N LEU A 76 -5.78 16.48 1.97
CA LEU A 76 -6.19 16.24 3.36
C LEU A 76 -6.78 17.48 4.04
N ASP A 77 -6.37 18.69 3.63
CA ASP A 77 -6.91 19.94 4.18
C ASP A 77 -8.18 20.39 3.47
N GLY A 78 -8.44 19.86 2.27
CA GLY A 78 -9.63 20.14 1.47
C GLY A 78 -10.87 19.32 1.85
N PRO A 79 -11.99 19.53 1.12
CA PRO A 79 -13.23 18.78 1.33
C PRO A 79 -13.09 17.25 1.13
N GLY A 80 -12.04 16.79 0.43
CA GLY A 80 -11.73 15.37 0.24
C GLY A 80 -11.36 14.63 1.54
N ARG A 81 -11.04 15.34 2.64
CA ARG A 81 -10.84 14.74 3.97
C ARG A 81 -12.10 14.04 4.51
N TRP A 82 -13.28 14.47 4.07
CA TRP A 82 -14.58 14.03 4.59
C TRP A 82 -15.15 12.82 3.86
N GLU A 83 -14.49 12.36 2.79
CA GLU A 83 -14.74 11.05 2.16
C GLU A 83 -14.21 9.96 3.11
N LYS A 84 -14.96 9.76 4.20
CA LYS A 84 -14.62 8.85 5.30
C LYS A 84 -14.56 7.38 4.86
N ASP A 85 -15.14 7.06 3.70
CA ASP A 85 -15.11 5.72 3.12
C ASP A 85 -14.55 5.73 1.70
N LEU A 86 -13.71 4.74 1.44
CA LEU A 86 -12.96 4.51 0.20
C LEU A 86 -13.84 4.19 -1.02
N SER A 87 -15.14 3.99 -0.80
CA SER A 87 -16.18 3.82 -1.81
C SER A 87 -17.00 5.10 -2.07
N ALA A 88 -16.73 6.17 -1.32
CA ALA A 88 -17.48 7.43 -1.40
C ALA A 88 -16.84 8.46 -2.36
N LEU A 89 -15.76 8.08 -3.05
CA LEU A 89 -15.19 8.91 -4.12
C LEU A 89 -16.24 9.05 -5.24
N PRO A 90 -16.59 10.29 -5.64
CA PRO A 90 -17.49 10.48 -6.77
C PRO A 90 -16.87 9.92 -8.05
N ASP A 91 -17.67 9.27 -8.90
CA ASP A 91 -17.24 8.77 -10.22
C ASP A 91 -16.70 9.88 -11.15
N THR A 92 -17.03 11.14 -10.84
CA THR A 92 -16.56 12.35 -11.55
C THR A 92 -15.21 12.88 -11.04
N SER A 93 -14.59 12.21 -10.08
CA SER A 93 -13.28 12.59 -9.54
C SER A 93 -12.19 12.54 -10.60
N SER A 94 -11.34 13.57 -10.66
CA SER A 94 -10.22 13.57 -11.60
C SER A 94 -9.28 12.37 -11.33
N PRO A 95 -8.65 11.79 -12.38
CA PRO A 95 -7.73 10.65 -12.21
C PRO A 95 -6.59 10.93 -11.22
N ARG A 96 -6.12 12.18 -11.16
CA ARG A 96 -5.11 12.63 -10.19
C ARG A 96 -5.63 12.56 -8.75
N HIS A 97 -6.89 12.92 -8.52
CA HIS A 97 -7.52 12.86 -7.21
C HIS A 97 -7.66 11.41 -6.74
N VAL A 98 -8.13 10.51 -7.60
CA VAL A 98 -8.22 9.06 -7.33
C VAL A 98 -6.84 8.48 -6.98
N ALA A 99 -5.80 8.86 -7.74
CA ALA A 99 -4.44 8.42 -7.50
C ALA A 99 -3.88 8.92 -6.15
N LEU A 100 -4.11 10.18 -5.79
CA LEU A 100 -3.72 10.73 -4.48
C LEU A 100 -4.44 10.03 -3.33
N HIS A 101 -5.74 9.76 -3.48
CA HIS A 101 -6.52 9.00 -2.51
C HIS A 101 -5.96 7.58 -2.31
N ALA A 102 -5.61 6.88 -3.40
CA ALA A 102 -5.00 5.55 -3.34
C ALA A 102 -3.66 5.56 -2.58
N VAL A 103 -2.83 6.59 -2.80
CA VAL A 103 -1.57 6.78 -2.05
C VAL A 103 -1.83 7.01 -0.56
N LEU A 104 -2.79 7.87 -0.21
CA LEU A 104 -3.16 8.10 1.19
C LEU A 104 -3.71 6.84 1.86
N ARG A 105 -4.52 6.03 1.17
CA ARG A 105 -4.97 4.72 1.68
C ARG A 105 -3.79 3.81 2.01
N ALA A 106 -2.82 3.73 1.11
CA ALA A 106 -1.62 2.92 1.31
C ALA A 106 -0.74 3.45 2.47
N LEU A 107 -0.82 4.75 2.76
CA LEU A 107 -0.17 5.41 3.88
C LEU A 107 -1.01 5.47 5.17
N LYS A 108 -2.21 4.87 5.17
CA LYS A 108 -3.17 4.91 6.29
C LYS A 108 -3.55 6.34 6.70
N GLY A 109 -3.79 7.21 5.71
CA GLY A 109 -4.21 8.59 5.91
C GLY A 109 -3.11 9.54 6.38
N LYS A 110 -1.86 9.08 6.48
CA LYS A 110 -0.70 9.94 6.77
C LYS A 110 -0.05 10.41 5.47
N THR A 111 0.55 11.60 5.50
CA THR A 111 1.43 12.06 4.41
C THR A 111 2.87 11.65 4.68
N LEU A 112 3.65 11.53 3.60
CA LEU A 112 5.10 11.45 3.67
C LEU A 112 5.67 12.83 3.36
N GLY A 113 6.75 13.20 4.04
CA GLY A 113 7.47 14.42 3.71
C GLY A 113 8.19 14.32 2.35
N SER A 114 8.51 15.45 1.72
CA SER A 114 9.20 15.48 0.42
C SER A 114 10.51 14.67 0.41
N GLU A 115 11.30 14.66 1.48
CA GLU A 115 12.50 13.81 1.55
C GLU A 115 12.14 12.31 1.53
N GLN A 116 11.11 11.90 2.26
CA GLN A 116 10.69 10.50 2.26
C GLN A 116 10.18 10.06 0.89
N LEU A 117 9.43 10.94 0.20
CA LEU A 117 8.98 10.72 -1.17
C LEU A 117 10.17 10.64 -2.15
N PHE A 118 11.14 11.55 -2.01
CA PHE A 118 12.37 11.51 -2.81
C PHE A 118 13.14 10.19 -2.63
N ASN A 119 13.27 9.70 -1.40
CA ASN A 119 13.89 8.40 -1.13
C ASN A 119 13.13 7.24 -1.79
N VAL A 120 11.79 7.26 -1.76
CA VAL A 120 10.95 6.27 -2.46
C VAL A 120 11.18 6.32 -3.98
N PHE A 121 11.28 7.53 -4.56
CA PHE A 121 11.54 7.72 -5.99
C PHE A 121 12.93 7.22 -6.40
N CYS A 122 13.93 7.43 -5.57
CA CYS A 122 15.30 6.91 -5.77
C CYS A 122 15.44 5.41 -5.44
N ASN A 123 14.35 4.72 -5.09
CA ASN A 123 14.35 3.34 -4.62
C ASN A 123 15.31 3.09 -3.45
N LYS A 124 15.58 4.13 -2.66
CA LYS A 124 16.35 4.00 -1.42
C LYS A 124 15.43 3.37 -0.39
N ARG A 125 15.95 2.39 0.37
CA ARG A 125 15.22 1.85 1.53
C ARG A 125 14.92 3.01 2.47
N SER A 126 13.67 3.46 2.48
CA SER A 126 13.24 4.47 3.44
C SER A 126 13.47 3.87 4.83
N PRO A 127 14.19 4.56 5.74
CA PRO A 127 14.42 4.04 7.08
C PRO A 127 13.09 4.07 7.83
N TRP A 128 12.33 2.97 7.77
CA TRP A 128 11.01 2.85 8.37
C TRP A 128 11.10 2.78 9.90
N LYS A 129 11.45 3.89 10.55
CA LYS A 129 11.15 4.10 11.97
C LYS A 129 9.73 4.69 12.06
N PHE A 130 8.73 3.82 12.01
CA PHE A 130 7.46 4.19 12.64
C PHE A 130 7.71 4.12 14.15
N LYS A 131 7.76 5.28 14.80
CA LYS A 131 7.58 5.37 16.25
C LYS A 131 6.20 4.82 16.62
#